data_AF-A0A7S3HQF1-F1
#
_entry.id   AF-A0A7S3HQF1-F1
#
_cell.length_a   1.000
_cell.length_b   1.000
_cell.length_c   1.000
_cell.angle_alpha   90.00
_cell.angle_beta   90.00
_cell.angle_gamma   90.00
#
_symmetry.space_group_name_H-M   'P 1'
#
loop_
_entity.id
_entity.type
_entity.pdbx_description
1 polymer ?
#
loop_
_entity_poly.entity_id
_entity_poly.type
_entity_poly.pdbx_seq_one_letter_code
_entity_poly.pdbx_strand_id
1 'polypeptide(L)'
;DGRNVMRSVYSLFRGEDEEKNLEKLQTAADGSGSDQFYAAMYLGLFAEAKTQPEDARRWMERAVASSYALNSGDYMADLARVHVDLRGWTSADKQAKKEL
;
A
#
# COMPACT_ATOMS: atom_id res chain seq x y z
N ASP A 1 -0.16 19.40 10.85
CA ASP A 1 -0.59 18.21 11.62
C ASP A 1 -0.16 16.99 10.84
N GLY A 2 0.84 16.24 11.35
CA GLY A 2 1.39 15.04 10.69
C GLY A 2 0.45 13.84 10.66
N ARG A 3 -0.83 14.00 11.03
CA ARG A 3 -1.85 12.94 11.03
C ARG A 3 -2.74 12.93 9.78
N ASN A 4 -2.32 13.59 8.69
CA ASN A 4 -3.19 13.79 7.51
C ASN A 4 -3.49 12.48 6.77
N VAL A 5 -2.47 11.62 6.58
CA VAL A 5 -2.63 10.33 5.90
C VAL A 5 -3.61 9.44 6.64
N MET A 6 -3.37 9.18 7.93
CA MET A 6 -4.24 8.29 8.71
C MET A 6 -5.68 8.80 8.80
N ARG A 7 -5.91 10.12 8.90
CA ARG A 7 -7.27 10.68 8.87
C ARG A 7 -7.96 10.39 7.55
N SER A 8 -7.25 10.55 6.42
CA SER A 8 -7.79 10.26 5.08
C SER A 8 -8.07 8.76 4.91
N VAL A 9 -7.21 7.89 5.43
CA VAL A 9 -7.44 6.43 5.49
C VAL A 9 -8.73 6.12 6.26
N TYR A 10 -8.88 6.64 7.48
CA TYR A 10 -10.06 6.38 8.30
C TYR A 10 -11.37 6.85 7.64
N SER A 11 -11.37 8.00 6.95
CA SER A 11 -12.55 8.45 6.22
C SER A 11 -12.80 7.61 4.96
N LEU A 12 -11.75 7.23 4.23
CA LEU A 12 -11.86 6.35 3.06
C LEU A 12 -12.53 5.00 3.42
N PHE A 13 -12.03 4.32 4.46
CA PHE A 13 -12.58 3.03 4.88
C PHE A 13 -14.00 3.12 5.49
N ARG A 14 -14.44 4.31 5.93
CA ARG A 14 -15.82 4.56 6.35
C ARG A 14 -16.76 4.89 5.20
N GLY A 15 -16.25 5.05 3.98
CA GLY A 15 -17.03 5.48 2.82
C GLY A 15 -17.37 6.99 2.83
N GLU A 16 -16.63 7.78 3.63
CA GLU A 16 -16.79 9.23 3.67
C GLU A 16 -15.93 9.87 2.59
N ASP A 17 -16.53 10.73 1.75
CA ASP A 17 -15.83 11.47 0.68
C ASP A 17 -14.83 10.58 -0.09
N GLU A 18 -15.23 9.38 -0.52
CA GLU A 18 -14.34 8.32 -1.04
C GLU A 18 -13.38 8.86 -2.11
N GLU A 19 -13.89 9.55 -3.12
CA GLU A 19 -13.11 10.14 -4.22
C GLU A 19 -12.02 11.11 -3.71
N LYS A 20 -12.39 12.03 -2.83
CA LYS A 20 -11.48 13.04 -2.26
C LYS A 20 -10.41 12.41 -1.38
N ASN A 21 -10.77 11.41 -0.58
CA ASN A 21 -9.80 10.72 0.28
C ASN A 21 -8.88 9.81 -0.53
N LEU A 22 -9.39 9.19 -1.60
CA LEU A 22 -8.58 8.44 -2.56
C LEU A 22 -7.55 9.35 -3.23
N GLU A 23 -7.94 10.51 -3.75
CA GLU A 23 -7.05 11.49 -4.39
C GLU A 23 -5.95 11.98 -3.43
N LYS A 24 -6.31 12.30 -2.18
CA LYS A 24 -5.35 12.71 -1.15
C LYS A 24 -4.33 11.62 -0.86
N LEU A 25 -4.79 10.37 -0.76
CA LEU A 25 -3.90 9.24 -0.48
C LEU A 25 -3.00 8.93 -1.68
N GLN A 26 -3.52 9.01 -2.90
CA GLN A 26 -2.70 8.86 -4.11
C GLN A 26 -1.61 9.93 -4.18
N THR A 27 -1.96 11.19 -3.88
CA THR A 27 -1.01 12.30 -3.80
C THR A 27 0.05 12.04 -2.71
N ALA A 28 -0.35 11.57 -1.54
CA ALA A 28 0.58 11.23 -0.46
C ALA A 28 1.51 10.05 -0.84
N ALA A 29 1.01 9.06 -1.57
CA ALA A 29 1.78 7.94 -2.07
C ALA A 29 2.82 8.34 -3.14
N ASP A 30 2.62 9.47 -3.82
CA ASP A 30 3.60 10.11 -4.71
C ASP A 30 4.60 11.02 -3.97
N GLY A 31 4.39 11.24 -2.67
CA GLY A 31 5.29 12.00 -1.81
C GLY A 31 6.52 11.21 -1.36
N SER A 32 6.98 11.49 -0.14
CA SER A 32 8.19 10.87 0.43
C SER A 32 8.03 10.53 1.91
N GLY A 33 9.00 9.78 2.45
CA GLY A 33 9.02 9.41 3.86
C GLY A 33 7.93 8.42 4.25
N SER A 34 7.48 8.49 5.51
CA SER A 34 6.47 7.59 6.05
C SER A 34 5.10 7.74 5.38
N ASP A 35 4.74 8.96 4.97
CA ASP A 35 3.43 9.23 4.36
C ASP A 35 3.27 8.49 3.03
N GLN A 36 4.35 8.43 2.25
CA GLN A 36 4.42 7.65 1.01
C GLN A 36 4.11 6.17 1.26
N PHE A 37 4.76 5.58 2.27
CA PHE A 37 4.59 4.19 2.66
C PHE A 37 3.17 3.91 3.12
N TYR A 38 2.68 4.66 4.11
CA TYR A 38 1.38 4.42 4.72
C TYR A 38 0.25 4.64 3.71
N ALA A 39 0.34 5.69 2.88
CA ALA A 39 -0.67 5.93 1.86
C ALA A 39 -0.72 4.80 0.83
N ALA A 40 0.43 4.35 0.31
CA ALA A 40 0.48 3.22 -0.62
C ALA A 40 -0.04 1.92 0.02
N MET A 41 0.38 1.61 1.26
CA MET A 41 -0.05 0.40 1.95
C MET A 41 -1.57 0.37 2.14
N TYR A 42 -2.18 1.47 2.61
CA TYR A 42 -3.62 1.53 2.83
C TYR A 42 -4.44 1.61 1.54
N LEU A 43 -3.90 2.21 0.47
CA LEU A 43 -4.52 2.11 -0.86
C LEU A 43 -4.57 0.66 -1.35
N GLY A 44 -3.51 -0.12 -1.09
CA GLY A 44 -3.48 -1.54 -1.41
C GLY A 44 -4.54 -2.35 -0.66
N LEU A 45 -4.63 -2.15 0.65
CA LEU A 45 -5.64 -2.81 1.48
C LEU A 45 -7.07 -2.41 1.10
N PHE A 46 -7.28 -1.15 0.73
CA PHE A 46 -8.59 -0.67 0.29
C PHE A 46 -9.00 -1.28 -1.04
N ALA A 47 -8.10 -1.31 -2.02
CA ALA A 47 -8.33 -1.97 -3.30
C ALA A 47 -8.65 -3.46 -3.12
N GLU A 48 -7.96 -4.15 -2.19
CA GLU A 48 -8.26 -5.55 -1.87
C GLU A 48 -9.67 -5.71 -1.29
N ALA A 49 -10.07 -4.84 -0.36
CA ALA A 49 -11.42 -4.83 0.20
C ALA A 49 -12.50 -4.53 -0.85
N LYS A 50 -12.16 -3.80 -1.91
CA LYS A 50 -13.02 -3.53 -3.09
C LYS A 50 -12.92 -4.61 -4.17
N THR A 51 -12.24 -5.73 -3.92
CA THR A 51 -12.05 -6.83 -4.89
C THR A 51 -11.30 -6.41 -6.17
N GLN A 52 -10.33 -5.50 -6.02
CA GLN A 52 -9.47 -4.98 -7.10
C GLN A 52 -8.03 -5.53 -6.92
N PRO A 53 -7.76 -6.80 -7.26
CA PRO A 53 -6.51 -7.48 -6.90
C PRO A 53 -5.27 -6.89 -7.58
N GLU A 54 -5.40 -6.38 -8.81
CA GLU A 54 -4.27 -5.78 -9.53
C GLU A 54 -3.84 -4.45 -8.90
N ASP A 55 -4.80 -3.61 -8.51
CA ASP A 55 -4.52 -2.35 -7.80
C ASP A 55 -3.98 -2.63 -6.40
N ALA A 56 -4.55 -3.61 -5.69
CA ALA A 56 -4.08 -4.05 -4.39
C ALA A 56 -2.59 -4.43 -4.44
N ARG A 57 -2.24 -5.30 -5.40
CA ARG A 57 -0.86 -5.71 -5.67
C ARG A 57 0.03 -4.52 -5.97
N ARG A 58 -0.36 -3.67 -6.94
CA ARG A 58 0.45 -2.52 -7.38
C ARG A 58 0.79 -1.59 -6.22
N TRP A 59 -0.19 -1.28 -5.38
CA TRP A 59 0.00 -0.39 -4.24
C TRP A 59 0.81 -1.04 -3.12
N MET A 60 0.61 -2.33 -2.85
CA MET A 60 1.37 -3.05 -1.83
C MET A 60 2.85 -3.23 -2.23
N GLU A 61 3.13 -3.60 -3.50
CA GLU A 61 4.48 -3.66 -4.05
C GLU A 61 5.18 -2.29 -3.96
N ARG A 62 4.44 -1.20 -4.22
CA ARG A 62 4.96 0.16 -4.08
C ARG A 62 5.29 0.51 -2.62
N ALA A 63 4.45 0.10 -1.66
CA ALA A 63 4.69 0.34 -0.24
C ALA A 63 5.98 -0.34 0.23
N VAL A 64 6.14 -1.65 -0.05
CA VAL A 64 7.33 -2.41 0.38
C VAL A 64 8.62 -1.92 -0.29
N ALA A 65 8.53 -1.33 -1.49
CA ALA A 65 9.66 -0.73 -2.21
C ALA A 65 10.03 0.69 -1.75
N SER A 66 9.23 1.31 -0.86
CA SER A 66 9.49 2.68 -0.39
C SER A 66 10.78 2.75 0.43
N SER A 67 11.49 3.89 0.36
CA SER A 67 12.69 4.14 1.17
C SER A 67 12.40 4.01 2.67
N TYR A 68 11.21 4.43 3.11
CA TYR A 68 10.79 4.27 4.49
C TYR A 68 10.71 2.79 4.89
N ALA A 69 10.02 1.95 4.13
CA ALA A 69 9.91 0.52 4.43
C ALA A 69 11.29 -0.15 4.53
N LEU A 70 12.20 0.18 3.61
CA LEU A 70 13.54 -0.42 3.54
C LEU A 70 14.44 -0.05 4.73
N ASN A 71 14.24 1.12 5.36
CA ASN A 71 15.21 1.67 6.31
C ASN A 71 14.67 1.87 7.73
N SER A 72 13.35 1.90 7.94
CA SER A 72 12.78 2.32 9.22
C SER A 72 12.85 1.28 10.34
N GLY A 73 12.85 -0.02 10.00
CA GLY A 73 12.62 -1.09 10.97
C GLY A 73 11.20 -1.04 11.59
N ASP A 74 10.26 -0.31 10.95
CA ASP A 74 8.88 -0.21 11.41
C ASP A 74 8.15 -1.54 11.19
N TYR A 75 7.45 -2.00 12.23
CA TYR A 75 6.63 -3.20 12.20
C TYR A 75 5.64 -3.23 11.02
N MET A 76 5.06 -2.10 10.64
CA MET A 76 4.13 -1.99 9.53
C MET A 76 4.80 -2.29 8.19
N ALA A 77 6.09 -1.99 8.04
CA ALA A 77 6.85 -2.36 6.86
C ALA A 77 7.02 -3.88 6.75
N ASP A 78 7.26 -4.56 7.86
CA ASP A 78 7.32 -6.03 7.91
C ASP A 78 5.96 -6.67 7.63
N LEU A 79 4.87 -6.10 8.16
CA LEU A 79 3.51 -6.53 7.86
C LEU A 79 3.23 -6.45 6.35
N ALA A 80 3.58 -5.34 5.71
CA ALA A 80 3.40 -5.16 4.27
C ALA A 80 4.22 -6.18 3.46
N ARG A 81 5.44 -6.53 3.88
CA ARG A 81 6.26 -7.58 3.25
C ARG A 81 5.59 -8.94 3.35
N VAL A 82 5.19 -9.35 4.56
CA VAL A 82 4.49 -10.62 4.78
C VAL A 82 3.21 -10.69 3.96
N HIS A 83 2.48 -9.57 3.82
CA HIS A 83 1.29 -9.51 2.97
C HIS A 83 1.62 -9.83 1.50
N VAL A 84 2.66 -9.21 0.93
CA VAL A 84 3.12 -9.47 -0.44
C VAL A 84 3.58 -10.93 -0.60
N ASP A 85 4.30 -11.47 0.39
CA ASP A 85 4.82 -12.84 0.38
C ASP A 85 3.69 -13.88 0.39
N LEU A 86 2.72 -13.75 1.30
CA LEU A 86 1.59 -14.68 1.41
C LEU A 86 0.68 -14.66 0.18
N ARG A 87 0.68 -13.57 -0.57
CA ARG A 87 -0.07 -13.42 -1.83
C ARG A 87 0.70 -13.88 -3.07
N GLY A 88 1.97 -14.25 -2.91
CA GLY A 88 2.85 -14.62 -4.02
C GLY A 88 3.09 -13.47 -5.00
N TRP A 89 3.13 -12.24 -4.48
CA TRP A 89 3.34 -11.03 -5.29
C TRP A 89 4.82 -10.65 -5.41
N THR A 90 5.71 -11.38 -4.73
CA THR A 90 7.15 -11.18 -4.86
C THR A 90 7.64 -11.43 -6.28
N SER A 91 8.75 -10.80 -6.64
CA SER A 91 9.39 -11.00 -7.95
C SER A 91 9.82 -12.46 -8.20
N ALA A 92 9.96 -13.29 -7.17
CA ALA A 92 10.35 -14.70 -7.29
C ALA A 92 9.27 -15.56 -7.97
N ASP A 93 7.98 -15.29 -7.71
CA ASP A 93 6.88 -16.08 -8.27
C ASP A 93 6.62 -15.79 -9.76
N LYS A 94 7.16 -14.68 -10.29
CA LYS A 94 7.11 -14.36 -11.72
C LYS A 94 7.99 -15.30 -12.57
N GLN A 95 9.03 -15.90 -12.00
CA GLN A 95 9.90 -16.84 -12.72
C GLN A 95 9.32 -18.26 -12.76
N ALA A 96 8.72 -18.73 -11.65
CA ALA A 96 8.16 -20.08 -11.58
C ALA A 96 6.97 -20.34 -12.54
N LYS A 97 6.19 -19.31 -12.89
CA LYS A 97 5.04 -19.43 -13.82
C LYS A 97 5.39 -19.21 -15.30
N LYS A 98 6.63 -18.81 -15.62
CA LYS A 98 7.07 -18.60 -17.00
C LYS A 98 7.77 -19.84 -17.60
N GLU A 99 8.04 -20.85 -16.77
CA GLU A 99 8.73 -22.09 -17.14
C GLU A 99 7.80 -23.33 -17.18
N LEU A 100 6.48 -23.11 -17.14
CA LEU A 100 5.41 -24.10 -17.34
C LEU A 100 4.55 -23.71 -18.55
#